data_AF-A0A2E8H593-F1
#
_entry.id   AF-A0A2E8H593-F1
#
_cell.length_a   1.000
_cell.length_b   1.000
_cell.length_c   1.000
_cell.angle_alpha   90.00
_cell.angle_beta   90.00
_cell.angle_gamma   90.00
#
_symmetry.space_group_name_H-M   'P 1'
#
loop_
_entity.id
_entity.type
_entity.pdbx_description
1 polymer ?
#
loop_
_entity_poly.entity_id
_entity_poly.type
_entity_poly.pdbx_seq_one_letter_code
_entity_poly.pdbx_strand_id
1 'polypeptide(L)'
;MRTVLSMLIVVLLALLPGSATAELPGVRTILDLDRESVLHFAIMSDHKGESPLSSVEFARLAAWVKQGEAAFVVGLGDHVKINWENSFIPWIQGDRWWRQHAYLNVADGENEYFSPTHRQSDYGGGAPLLDLVNLEAHATIERPNPSEYYARINVGDYAVHLIQMHYSDQPADSILAFPEQSRAWLMQTLEGIDKGEEDLILVGAHSRHGSWDLVLSPERRNALLSKADLVLSATTHNFRAWVPDGFSGTPAVCVNTGAVNFPGYMTPNGYVEIHVLSDGAIVGQYIDLTQTSRQLQRGRFAWIKPRDGTMRQVDLRPEQVLAVLADSVGVAELQPALSSLLQELTGADLAQVRVRNGLPAGPVTLEDAWRVFDKNRNLRVVRVPEDRVDAVAERLELDPVNIDGAYARVAVDQPATAGLIASAGITYETLEPQAIDQPGLREVDLVREWLRRR
;
A
#
# COMPACT_ATOMS: atom_id res chain seq x y z
N MET A 1 14.77 -44.65 36.55
CA MET A 1 15.20 -44.50 35.13
C MET A 1 14.14 -43.78 34.29
N ARG A 2 13.76 -42.56 34.65
CA ARG A 2 12.86 -41.68 33.87
C ARG A 2 13.18 -40.21 34.20
N THR A 3 14.40 -39.77 33.87
CA THR A 3 14.81 -38.37 34.13
C THR A 3 15.98 -37.90 33.25
N VAL A 4 16.04 -38.32 31.97
CA VAL A 4 17.08 -37.83 31.05
C VAL A 4 16.56 -37.47 29.64
N LEU A 5 15.29 -37.73 29.30
CA LEU A 5 14.82 -37.55 27.91
C LEU A 5 14.25 -36.15 27.57
N SER A 6 14.12 -35.24 28.53
CA SER A 6 13.49 -33.92 28.30
C SER A 6 14.48 -32.79 28.00
N MET A 7 15.79 -33.06 27.97
CA MET A 7 16.82 -32.02 27.75
C MET A 7 17.42 -32.02 26.34
N LEU A 8 17.03 -32.95 25.46
CA LEU A 8 17.61 -33.08 24.11
C LEU A 8 16.77 -32.42 22.99
N ILE A 9 15.56 -31.94 23.26
CA ILE A 9 14.69 -31.29 22.26
C ILE A 9 14.91 -29.77 22.19
N VAL A 10 15.57 -29.15 23.18
CA VAL A 10 15.83 -27.69 23.18
C VAL A 10 17.09 -27.31 22.38
N VAL A 11 17.99 -28.25 22.08
CA VAL A 11 19.26 -27.94 21.39
C VAL A 11 19.18 -28.14 19.86
N LEU A 12 18.17 -28.85 19.35
CA LEU A 12 18.06 -29.09 17.89
C LEU A 12 17.35 -27.97 17.11
N LEU A 13 16.75 -26.97 17.77
CA LEU A 13 16.16 -25.79 17.13
C LEU A 13 17.18 -24.68 16.80
N ALA A 14 18.44 -24.82 17.23
CA ALA A 14 19.50 -23.82 17.00
C ALA A 14 20.32 -24.06 15.71
N LEU A 15 19.96 -25.04 14.88
CA LEU A 15 20.69 -25.41 13.66
C LEU A 15 19.84 -25.31 12.38
N LEU A 16 18.77 -24.51 12.40
CA LEU A 16 18.23 -24.02 11.13
C LEU A 16 19.28 -23.08 10.54
N PRO A 17 19.69 -23.24 9.26
CA PRO A 17 20.57 -22.30 8.60
C PRO A 17 19.89 -20.94 8.67
N GLY A 18 20.41 -20.06 9.55
CA GLY A 18 19.96 -18.68 9.62
C GLY A 18 20.06 -18.13 8.21
N SER A 19 18.92 -17.74 7.64
CA SER A 19 18.88 -17.05 6.36
C SER A 19 19.88 -15.91 6.48
N ALA A 20 21.00 -16.00 5.76
CA ALA A 20 22.06 -15.00 5.82
C ALA A 20 21.43 -13.66 5.46
N THR A 21 21.17 -12.85 6.47
CA THR A 21 20.55 -11.54 6.29
C THR A 21 21.51 -10.74 5.44
N ALA A 22 21.01 -10.33 4.29
CA ALA A 22 21.72 -9.48 3.36
C ALA A 22 22.00 -8.13 4.04
N GLU A 23 23.12 -8.00 4.74
CA GLU A 23 23.53 -6.68 5.19
C GLU A 23 23.94 -5.85 3.95
N LEU A 24 23.41 -4.63 3.87
CA LEU A 24 23.88 -3.60 2.95
C LEU A 24 25.02 -2.87 3.67
N PRO A 25 26.30 -3.12 3.32
CA PRO A 25 27.42 -2.53 4.06
C PRO A 25 27.33 -1.01 4.06
N GLY A 26 27.38 -0.40 5.24
CA GLY A 26 27.30 1.06 5.39
C GLY A 26 25.89 1.62 5.56
N VAL A 27 24.83 0.87 5.22
CA VAL A 27 23.43 1.33 5.36
C VAL A 27 22.87 0.93 6.73
N ARG A 28 22.69 1.91 7.62
CA ARG A 28 22.11 1.72 8.97
C ARG A 28 20.75 2.40 9.13
N THR A 29 20.50 3.44 8.36
CA THR A 29 19.27 4.23 8.36
C THR A 29 18.72 4.40 6.95
N ILE A 30 17.46 4.82 6.82
CA ILE A 30 16.88 5.09 5.50
C ILE A 30 17.59 6.25 4.80
N LEU A 31 18.08 7.22 5.57
CA LEU A 31 18.90 8.33 5.05
C LEU A 31 20.27 7.87 4.56
N ASP A 32 20.79 6.75 5.07
CA ASP A 32 22.00 6.15 4.50
C ASP A 32 21.67 5.56 3.14
N LEU A 33 20.56 4.84 3.03
CA LEU A 33 20.12 4.26 1.76
C LEU A 33 19.84 5.31 0.69
N ASP A 34 19.20 6.43 1.06
CA ASP A 34 18.98 7.56 0.13
C ASP A 34 20.30 8.10 -0.41
N ARG A 35 21.30 8.30 0.47
CA ARG A 35 22.61 8.87 0.11
C ARG A 35 23.45 7.93 -0.75
N GLU A 36 23.33 6.62 -0.54
CA GLU A 36 24.04 5.61 -1.33
C GLU A 36 23.35 5.34 -2.68
N SER A 37 22.09 5.77 -2.85
CA SER A 37 21.36 5.58 -4.09
C SER A 37 21.79 6.59 -5.16
N VAL A 38 21.98 6.08 -6.38
CA VAL A 38 22.20 6.90 -7.59
C VAL A 38 20.89 7.31 -8.25
N LEU A 39 19.81 6.57 -7.94
CA LEU A 39 18.44 6.91 -8.30
C LEU A 39 17.50 6.44 -7.19
N HIS A 40 16.58 7.31 -6.77
CA HIS A 40 15.53 7.01 -5.81
C HIS A 40 14.18 7.48 -6.35
N PHE A 41 13.14 6.64 -6.27
CA PHE A 41 11.78 7.03 -6.62
C PHE A 41 10.75 6.29 -5.75
N ALA A 42 9.51 6.79 -5.74
CA ALA A 42 8.41 6.22 -4.96
C ALA A 42 7.30 5.66 -5.86
N ILE A 43 6.52 4.71 -5.32
CA ILE A 43 5.38 4.09 -5.98
C ILE A 43 4.21 4.05 -5.00
N MET A 44 3.06 4.55 -5.42
CA MET A 44 1.83 4.64 -4.61
C MET A 44 0.60 4.14 -5.36
N SER A 45 -0.41 3.70 -4.61
CA SER A 45 -1.70 3.25 -5.15
C SER A 45 -2.79 3.33 -4.09
N ASP A 46 -4.05 3.24 -4.52
CA ASP A 46 -5.20 2.92 -3.66
C ASP A 46 -5.36 3.89 -2.47
N HIS A 47 -5.40 5.19 -2.78
CA HIS A 47 -5.76 6.24 -1.82
C HIS A 47 -7.19 6.78 -1.99
N LYS A 48 -7.88 6.39 -3.07
CA LYS A 48 -9.33 6.57 -3.32
C LYS A 48 -9.85 7.97 -3.00
N GLY A 49 -9.12 8.99 -3.47
CA GLY A 49 -9.49 10.41 -3.32
C GLY A 49 -8.86 11.11 -2.10
N GLU A 50 -8.24 10.38 -1.17
CA GLU A 50 -7.55 10.98 -0.02
C GLU A 50 -6.24 11.68 -0.44
N SER A 51 -5.83 12.66 0.36
CA SER A 51 -4.64 13.50 0.16
C SER A 51 -4.07 13.94 1.52
N PRO A 52 -2.96 14.72 1.57
CA PRO A 52 -2.48 15.30 2.82
C PRO A 52 -3.51 16.17 3.54
N LEU A 53 -4.56 16.61 2.86
CA LEU A 53 -5.63 17.44 3.44
C LEU A 53 -6.64 16.62 4.25
N SER A 54 -6.77 15.33 3.97
CA SER A 54 -7.77 14.45 4.60
C SER A 54 -7.17 13.21 5.26
N SER A 55 -5.86 12.97 5.11
CA SER A 55 -5.18 11.77 5.60
C SER A 55 -3.80 12.08 6.15
N VAL A 56 -3.53 11.64 7.38
CA VAL A 56 -2.19 11.73 7.97
C VAL A 56 -1.21 10.76 7.30
N GLU A 57 -1.66 9.58 6.84
CA GLU A 57 -0.81 8.63 6.11
C GLU A 57 -0.37 9.22 4.79
N PHE A 58 -1.31 9.84 4.06
CA PHE A 58 -0.96 10.53 2.82
C PHE A 58 -0.06 11.73 3.11
N ALA A 59 -0.32 12.50 4.16
CA ALA A 59 0.56 13.60 4.57
C ALA A 59 1.99 13.13 4.87
N ARG A 60 2.14 11.98 5.55
CA ARG A 60 3.44 11.32 5.77
C ARG A 60 4.10 10.92 4.46
N LEU A 61 3.38 10.23 3.56
CA LEU A 61 3.87 9.88 2.24
C LEU A 61 4.39 11.12 1.51
N ALA A 62 3.58 12.17 1.45
CA ALA A 62 3.93 13.42 0.77
C ALA A 62 5.17 14.09 1.35
N ALA A 63 5.31 14.11 2.68
CA ALA A 63 6.45 14.67 3.37
C ALA A 63 7.71 13.81 3.18
N TRP A 64 7.58 12.49 3.31
CA TRP A 64 8.68 11.54 3.29
C TRP A 64 9.27 11.32 1.89
N VAL A 65 8.44 11.31 0.86
CA VAL A 65 8.88 11.32 -0.55
C VAL A 65 9.74 12.56 -0.83
N LYS A 66 9.31 13.75 -0.37
CA LYS A 66 10.08 14.99 -0.52
C LYS A 66 11.36 14.98 0.34
N GLN A 67 11.27 14.48 1.57
CA GLN A 67 12.42 14.39 2.49
C GLN A 67 13.50 13.44 1.98
N GLY A 68 13.11 12.32 1.37
CA GLY A 68 14.04 11.37 0.76
C GLY A 68 14.57 11.80 -0.61
N GLU A 69 14.19 12.99 -1.09
CA GLU A 69 14.60 13.53 -2.39
C GLU A 69 14.30 12.56 -3.55
N ALA A 70 13.15 11.89 -3.50
CA ALA A 70 12.71 11.02 -4.58
C ALA A 70 12.68 11.80 -5.91
N ALA A 71 13.20 11.21 -6.99
CA ALA A 71 13.25 11.84 -8.29
C ALA A 71 11.87 11.95 -8.94
N PHE A 72 10.99 10.99 -8.69
CA PHE A 72 9.60 10.99 -9.17
C PHE A 72 8.73 10.01 -8.38
N VAL A 73 7.43 10.04 -8.66
CA VAL A 73 6.44 9.12 -8.09
C VAL A 73 5.64 8.45 -9.19
N VAL A 74 5.49 7.13 -9.07
CA VAL A 74 4.64 6.31 -9.94
C VAL A 74 3.31 6.06 -9.21
N GLY A 75 2.20 6.44 -9.82
CA GLY A 75 0.86 6.09 -9.34
C GLY A 75 0.31 4.87 -10.08
N LEU A 76 -0.29 3.91 -9.37
CA LEU A 76 -0.88 2.71 -9.97
C LEU A 76 -2.41 2.61 -9.85
N GLY A 77 -3.12 3.74 -9.88
CA GLY A 77 -4.58 3.76 -9.99
C GLY A 77 -5.33 3.82 -8.66
N ASP A 78 -6.66 3.93 -8.75
CA ASP A 78 -7.55 4.15 -7.61
C ASP A 78 -7.14 5.39 -6.80
N HIS A 79 -6.81 6.44 -7.54
CA HIS A 79 -6.47 7.78 -7.05
C HIS A 79 -7.72 8.59 -6.70
N VAL A 80 -8.86 8.28 -7.32
CA VAL A 80 -10.16 8.91 -7.08
C VAL A 80 -11.27 7.87 -6.91
N LYS A 81 -12.42 8.28 -6.39
CA LYS A 81 -13.59 7.41 -6.17
C LYS A 81 -14.89 8.20 -6.32
N ILE A 82 -15.88 7.67 -7.04
CA ILE A 82 -17.17 8.37 -7.17
C ILE A 82 -17.89 8.44 -5.82
N ASN A 83 -18.69 9.50 -5.61
CA ASN A 83 -19.49 9.74 -4.41
C ASN A 83 -18.67 9.86 -3.12
N TRP A 84 -17.35 9.98 -3.24
CA TRP A 84 -16.43 10.25 -2.16
C TRP A 84 -15.91 11.67 -2.32
N GLU A 85 -15.50 12.28 -1.23
CA GLU A 85 -14.74 13.53 -1.31
C GLU A 85 -13.35 13.22 -1.88
N ASN A 86 -12.94 13.93 -2.93
CA ASN A 86 -11.69 13.69 -3.65
C ASN A 86 -10.73 14.87 -3.43
N SER A 87 -10.27 15.03 -2.19
CA SER A 87 -9.31 16.09 -1.81
C SER A 87 -7.97 15.97 -2.54
N PHE A 88 -7.68 14.81 -3.12
CA PHE A 88 -6.53 14.57 -4.00
C PHE A 88 -6.47 15.51 -5.20
N ILE A 89 -7.58 15.77 -5.89
CA ILE A 89 -7.59 16.59 -7.11
C ILE A 89 -7.09 18.01 -6.86
N PRO A 90 -7.70 18.81 -5.94
CA PRO A 90 -7.21 20.15 -5.68
C PRO A 90 -5.79 20.16 -5.11
N TRP A 91 -5.40 19.13 -4.34
CA TRP A 91 -4.06 19.02 -3.80
C TRP A 91 -3.00 18.76 -4.89
N ILE A 92 -3.17 17.74 -5.75
CA ILE A 92 -2.19 17.39 -6.78
C ILE A 92 -2.01 18.50 -7.80
N GLN A 93 -3.09 19.23 -8.12
CA GLN A 93 -3.04 20.39 -9.02
C GLN A 93 -2.34 21.60 -8.40
N GLY A 94 -2.47 21.76 -7.07
CA GLY A 94 -1.93 22.88 -6.31
C GLY A 94 -0.47 22.71 -5.87
N ASP A 95 -0.02 21.48 -5.60
CA ASP A 95 1.37 21.21 -5.22
C ASP A 95 2.26 21.08 -6.46
N ARG A 96 3.07 22.13 -6.72
CA ARG A 96 3.94 22.20 -7.90
C ARG A 96 4.87 21.01 -8.05
N TRP A 97 5.46 20.52 -6.96
CA TRP A 97 6.41 19.41 -7.04
C TRP A 97 5.68 18.16 -7.49
N TRP A 98 4.60 17.81 -6.80
CA TRP A 98 3.81 16.62 -7.11
C TRP A 98 3.23 16.67 -8.52
N ARG A 99 2.73 17.83 -8.96
CA ARG A 99 2.24 18.02 -10.32
C ARG A 99 3.31 17.75 -11.38
N GLN A 100 4.57 18.03 -11.10
CA GLN A 100 5.68 17.91 -12.07
C GLN A 100 6.38 16.54 -11.99
N HIS A 101 6.26 15.82 -10.89
CA HIS A 101 7.04 14.60 -10.63
C HIS A 101 6.19 13.34 -10.49
N ALA A 102 4.86 13.43 -10.63
CA ALA A 102 3.96 12.27 -10.55
C ALA A 102 3.57 11.75 -11.94
N TYR A 103 3.70 10.43 -12.12
CA TYR A 103 3.30 9.66 -13.30
C TYR A 103 2.17 8.71 -12.91
N LEU A 104 0.92 9.17 -13.06
CA LEU A 104 -0.28 8.46 -12.61
C LEU A 104 -0.74 7.40 -13.61
N ASN A 105 -1.53 6.43 -13.15
CA ASN A 105 -2.15 5.39 -13.99
C ASN A 105 -3.68 5.56 -13.97
N VAL A 106 -4.35 5.05 -14.99
CA VAL A 106 -5.82 4.99 -15.04
C VAL A 106 -6.28 3.61 -14.60
N ALA A 107 -7.18 3.55 -13.62
CA ALA A 107 -7.81 2.32 -13.14
C ALA A 107 -9.32 2.49 -12.94
N ASP A 108 -9.92 1.60 -12.15
CA ASP A 108 -11.35 1.52 -11.91
C ASP A 108 -11.90 2.75 -11.22
N GLY A 109 -11.22 3.26 -10.20
CA GLY A 109 -11.61 4.46 -9.48
C GLY A 109 -11.68 5.67 -10.41
N GLU A 110 -10.71 5.82 -11.31
CA GLU A 110 -10.70 6.88 -12.33
C GLU A 110 -11.83 6.72 -13.34
N ASN A 111 -12.05 5.51 -13.84
CA ASN A 111 -13.15 5.22 -14.77
C ASN A 111 -14.49 5.58 -14.13
N GLU A 112 -14.74 5.12 -12.90
CA GLU A 112 -15.97 5.39 -12.17
C GLU A 112 -16.17 6.89 -11.90
N TYR A 113 -15.10 7.62 -11.56
CA TYR A 113 -15.17 9.04 -11.24
C TYR A 113 -15.39 9.93 -12.47
N PHE A 114 -14.61 9.72 -13.54
CA PHE A 114 -14.59 10.61 -14.70
C PHE A 114 -15.54 10.20 -15.83
N SER A 115 -15.94 8.93 -15.92
CA SER A 115 -16.77 8.50 -17.05
C SER A 115 -18.20 9.03 -16.93
N PRO A 116 -18.87 9.32 -18.06
CA PRO A 116 -20.27 9.76 -18.05
C PRO A 116 -21.25 8.73 -17.49
N THR A 117 -20.88 7.43 -17.53
CA THR A 117 -21.76 6.35 -17.04
C THR A 117 -21.42 5.89 -15.62
N HIS A 118 -20.32 6.41 -15.07
CA HIS A 118 -19.86 6.12 -13.72
C HIS A 118 -19.66 4.63 -13.43
N ARG A 119 -19.17 3.89 -14.44
CA ARG A 119 -18.88 2.46 -14.34
C ARG A 119 -17.39 2.21 -14.35
N GLN A 120 -16.92 1.33 -13.46
CA GLN A 120 -15.54 0.86 -13.45
C GLN A 120 -15.10 0.27 -14.80
N SER A 121 -16.04 -0.37 -15.51
CA SER A 121 -15.82 -1.00 -16.82
C SER A 121 -15.70 -0.04 -18.00
N ASP A 122 -15.83 1.28 -17.79
CA ASP A 122 -15.75 2.26 -18.87
C ASP A 122 -14.29 2.46 -19.28
N TYR A 123 -13.75 1.49 -20.02
CA TYR A 123 -12.35 1.44 -20.41
C TYR A 123 -11.85 2.79 -20.94
N GLY A 124 -10.89 3.35 -20.23
CA GLY A 124 -10.27 4.63 -20.51
C GLY A 124 -11.09 5.90 -20.25
N GLY A 125 -12.27 5.77 -19.64
CA GLY A 125 -13.06 6.90 -19.15
C GLY A 125 -12.32 7.72 -18.08
N GLY A 126 -11.37 7.10 -17.38
CA GLY A 126 -10.51 7.73 -16.39
C GLY A 126 -9.34 8.56 -16.92
N ALA A 127 -9.14 8.62 -18.24
CA ALA A 127 -8.07 9.39 -18.88
C ALA A 127 -7.89 10.85 -18.40
N PRO A 128 -8.95 11.61 -18.05
CA PRO A 128 -8.79 12.99 -17.55
C PRO A 128 -7.95 13.11 -16.27
N LEU A 129 -7.76 12.03 -15.50
CA LEU A 129 -6.83 12.03 -14.37
C LEU A 129 -5.41 12.44 -14.79
N LEU A 130 -4.98 12.02 -15.99
CA LEU A 130 -3.62 12.27 -16.48
C LEU A 130 -3.38 13.77 -16.76
N ASP A 131 -4.43 14.56 -16.96
CA ASP A 131 -4.34 16.01 -17.19
C ASP A 131 -4.19 16.80 -15.86
N LEU A 132 -4.31 16.13 -14.71
CA LEU A 132 -4.07 16.74 -13.38
C LEU A 132 -2.57 16.98 -13.12
N VAL A 133 -1.70 16.24 -13.81
CA VAL A 133 -0.24 16.29 -13.68
C VAL A 133 0.39 16.75 -14.99
N ASN A 134 1.65 17.20 -14.93
CA ASN A 134 2.43 17.55 -16.11
C ASN A 134 3.41 16.42 -16.43
N LEU A 135 2.93 15.38 -17.13
CA LEU A 135 3.74 14.20 -17.48
C LEU A 135 5.01 14.55 -18.26
N GLU A 136 5.00 15.65 -19.03
CA GLU A 136 6.13 16.07 -19.87
C GLU A 136 7.15 16.95 -19.13
N ALA A 137 6.94 17.25 -17.83
CA ALA A 137 7.82 18.15 -17.09
C ALA A 137 9.28 17.67 -17.07
N HIS A 138 9.48 16.34 -16.98
CA HIS A 138 10.79 15.70 -16.87
C HIS A 138 10.92 14.44 -17.73
N ALA A 139 10.04 14.26 -18.72
CA ALA A 139 10.01 13.07 -19.55
C ALA A 139 9.56 13.36 -20.98
N THR A 140 9.99 12.50 -21.91
CA THR A 140 9.35 12.36 -23.22
C THR A 140 8.21 11.37 -23.10
N ILE A 141 7.01 11.76 -23.56
CA ILE A 141 5.79 10.96 -23.44
C ILE A 141 5.31 10.49 -24.81
N GLU A 142 4.95 9.21 -24.91
CA GLU A 142 4.21 8.63 -26.04
C GLU A 142 2.88 8.06 -25.53
N ARG A 143 1.76 8.46 -26.16
CA ARG A 143 0.41 8.00 -25.79
C ARG A 143 -0.22 7.26 -26.97
N PRO A 144 -0.32 5.92 -26.96
CA PRO A 144 -1.05 5.18 -28.00
C PRO A 144 -2.55 5.43 -27.97
N ASN A 145 -3.08 5.81 -26.81
CA ASN A 145 -4.48 6.07 -26.54
C ASN A 145 -4.61 6.98 -25.31
N PRO A 146 -5.83 7.40 -24.92
CA PRO A 146 -6.00 8.32 -23.80
C PRO A 146 -5.58 7.79 -22.42
N SER A 147 -5.44 6.49 -22.19
CA SER A 147 -5.24 5.93 -20.82
C SER A 147 -3.89 5.29 -20.59
N GLU A 148 -3.21 4.92 -21.67
CA GLU A 148 -1.92 4.25 -21.65
C GLU A 148 -0.85 5.22 -22.13
N TYR A 149 0.36 5.08 -21.60
CA TYR A 149 1.49 5.88 -22.05
C TYR A 149 2.83 5.25 -21.71
N TYR A 150 3.81 5.61 -22.53
CA TYR A 150 5.22 5.37 -22.28
C TYR A 150 5.87 6.71 -21.92
N ALA A 151 6.65 6.72 -20.84
CA ALA A 151 7.43 7.85 -20.40
C ALA A 151 8.91 7.47 -20.34
N ARG A 152 9.76 8.26 -21.00
CA ARG A 152 11.22 8.20 -20.82
C ARG A 152 11.66 9.34 -19.91
N ILE A 153 11.95 9.01 -18.66
CA ILE A 153 12.29 9.95 -17.60
C ILE A 153 13.82 9.93 -17.42
N ASN A 154 14.49 11.08 -17.56
CA ASN A 154 15.94 11.15 -17.36
C ASN A 154 16.26 11.67 -15.95
N VAL A 155 17.05 10.93 -15.18
CA VAL A 155 17.46 11.29 -13.81
C VAL A 155 18.97 11.08 -13.68
N GLY A 156 19.72 12.18 -13.69
CA GLY A 156 21.18 12.10 -13.77
C GLY A 156 21.61 11.37 -15.04
N ASP A 157 22.44 10.34 -14.87
CA ASP A 157 22.91 9.48 -15.95
C ASP A 157 21.92 8.35 -16.28
N TYR A 158 20.88 8.15 -15.47
CA TYR A 158 19.89 7.08 -15.67
C TYR A 158 18.74 7.53 -16.58
N ALA A 159 18.27 6.60 -17.42
CA ALA A 159 16.98 6.72 -18.09
C ALA A 159 15.99 5.66 -17.58
N VAL A 160 14.86 6.14 -17.04
CA VAL A 160 13.75 5.28 -16.62
C VAL A 160 12.70 5.23 -17.72
N HIS A 161 12.48 4.03 -18.24
CA HIS A 161 11.46 3.68 -19.21
C HIS A 161 10.23 3.17 -18.46
N LEU A 162 9.24 4.05 -18.25
CA LEU A 162 7.99 3.72 -17.58
C LEU A 162 6.90 3.45 -18.62
N ILE A 163 6.35 2.24 -18.63
CA ILE A 163 5.19 1.86 -19.45
C ILE A 163 3.98 1.70 -18.52
N GLN A 164 2.98 2.56 -18.67
CA GLN A 164 1.74 2.55 -17.88
C GLN A 164 0.58 2.01 -18.71
N MET A 165 0.04 0.89 -18.24
CA MET A 165 -1.03 0.13 -18.89
C MET A 165 -2.35 0.35 -18.15
N HIS A 166 -3.44 0.50 -18.89
CA HIS A 166 -4.79 0.48 -18.32
C HIS A 166 -5.30 -0.95 -18.32
N TYR A 167 -5.48 -1.50 -17.12
CA TYR A 167 -6.14 -2.78 -16.89
C TYR A 167 -7.16 -2.59 -15.77
N SER A 168 -8.43 -2.72 -16.11
CA SER A 168 -9.55 -2.57 -15.17
C SER A 168 -9.84 -3.87 -14.43
N ASP A 169 -10.42 -3.84 -13.23
CA ASP A 169 -10.97 -5.07 -12.63
C ASP A 169 -12.29 -5.50 -13.28
N GLN A 170 -12.89 -4.60 -14.07
CA GLN A 170 -14.16 -4.79 -14.74
C GLN A 170 -14.03 -4.61 -16.27
N PRO A 171 -14.61 -5.52 -17.06
CA PRO A 171 -15.33 -6.72 -16.65
C PRO A 171 -14.39 -7.78 -16.04
N ALA A 172 -14.96 -8.73 -15.30
CA ALA A 172 -14.20 -9.84 -14.70
C ALA A 172 -13.40 -10.71 -15.69
N ASP A 173 -13.73 -10.65 -16.98
CA ASP A 173 -12.97 -11.31 -18.05
C ASP A 173 -11.70 -10.51 -18.38
N SER A 174 -10.55 -11.07 -18.00
CA SER A 174 -9.23 -10.47 -18.22
C SER A 174 -8.91 -10.16 -19.69
N ILE A 175 -9.51 -10.87 -20.66
CA ILE A 175 -9.27 -10.61 -22.08
C ILE A 175 -9.95 -9.31 -22.51
N LEU A 176 -11.11 -9.00 -21.93
CA LEU A 176 -11.85 -7.78 -22.18
C LEU A 176 -11.28 -6.60 -21.38
N ALA A 177 -10.93 -6.85 -20.11
CA ALA A 177 -10.41 -5.83 -19.21
C ALA A 177 -8.96 -5.40 -19.51
N PHE A 178 -8.16 -6.28 -20.11
CA PHE A 178 -6.85 -5.94 -20.68
C PHE A 178 -6.86 -6.30 -22.16
N PRO A 179 -7.34 -5.44 -23.07
CA PRO A 179 -7.59 -5.83 -24.45
C PRO A 179 -6.31 -6.14 -25.24
N GLU A 180 -6.46 -6.87 -26.34
CA GLU A 180 -5.33 -7.30 -27.17
C GLU A 180 -4.51 -6.15 -27.74
N GLN A 181 -5.15 -5.02 -28.06
CA GLN A 181 -4.47 -3.81 -28.52
C GLN A 181 -3.47 -3.31 -27.47
N SER A 182 -3.86 -3.26 -26.20
CA SER A 182 -3.00 -2.85 -25.09
C SER A 182 -1.83 -3.82 -24.90
N ARG A 183 -2.10 -5.13 -24.93
CA ARG A 183 -1.03 -6.15 -24.83
C ARG A 183 -0.06 -6.05 -26.00
N ALA A 184 -0.55 -5.83 -27.21
CA ALA A 184 0.29 -5.69 -28.40
C ALA A 184 1.14 -4.41 -28.33
N TRP A 185 0.56 -3.28 -27.92
CA TRP A 185 1.29 -2.04 -27.74
C TRP A 185 2.36 -2.14 -26.64
N LEU A 186 2.05 -2.78 -25.50
CA LEU A 186 3.04 -3.09 -24.47
C LEU A 186 4.24 -3.82 -25.07
N MET A 187 4.00 -4.88 -25.84
CA MET A 187 5.09 -5.68 -26.39
C MET A 187 5.90 -4.92 -27.44
N GLN A 188 5.24 -4.16 -28.31
CA GLN A 188 5.89 -3.32 -29.31
C GLN A 188 6.78 -2.26 -28.64
N THR A 189 6.26 -1.58 -27.62
CA THR A 189 7.00 -0.56 -26.85
C THR A 189 8.20 -1.20 -26.17
N LEU A 190 7.99 -2.33 -25.50
CA LEU A 190 9.05 -3.06 -24.82
C LEU A 190 10.14 -3.51 -25.78
N GLU A 191 9.79 -4.06 -26.96
CA GLU A 191 10.75 -4.44 -28.00
C GLU A 191 11.56 -3.25 -28.50
N GLY A 192 10.92 -2.09 -28.65
CA GLY A 192 11.56 -0.86 -29.15
C GLY A 192 12.57 -0.20 -28.21
N ILE A 193 12.63 -0.58 -26.93
CA ILE A 193 13.61 -0.05 -25.98
C ILE A 193 14.96 -0.75 -26.17
N ASP A 194 16.00 -0.03 -26.59
CA ASP A 194 17.37 -0.53 -26.54
C ASP A 194 17.95 -0.27 -25.15
N LYS A 195 17.96 -1.29 -24.28
CA LYS A 195 18.26 -1.15 -22.86
C LYS A 195 19.77 -1.14 -22.60
N GLY A 196 20.30 -0.01 -22.16
CA GLY A 196 21.66 0.17 -21.67
C GLY A 196 21.86 -0.24 -20.20
N GLU A 197 23.07 0.01 -19.69
CA GLU A 197 23.42 -0.31 -18.30
C GLU A 197 22.79 0.63 -17.26
N GLU A 198 22.53 1.87 -17.65
CA GLU A 198 21.93 2.93 -16.84
C GLU A 198 20.44 3.11 -17.17
N ASP A 199 19.84 2.12 -17.83
CA ASP A 199 18.42 2.11 -18.15
C ASP A 199 17.65 1.20 -17.19
N LEU A 200 16.54 1.70 -16.66
CA LEU A 200 15.55 0.91 -15.93
C LEU A 200 14.24 0.84 -16.69
N ILE A 201 13.65 -0.34 -16.77
CA ILE A 201 12.36 -0.56 -17.41
C ILE A 201 11.34 -0.92 -16.33
N LEU A 202 10.33 -0.07 -16.18
CA LEU A 202 9.21 -0.24 -15.27
C LEU A 202 7.94 -0.46 -16.10
N VAL A 203 7.16 -1.49 -15.78
CA VAL A 203 5.88 -1.72 -16.44
C VAL A 203 4.79 -1.85 -15.39
N GLY A 204 3.82 -0.94 -15.40
CA GLY A 204 2.76 -0.87 -14.39
C GLY A 204 1.37 -1.08 -14.97
N ALA A 205 0.53 -1.82 -14.25
CA ALA A 205 -0.90 -1.90 -14.52
C ALA A 205 -1.68 -2.10 -13.19
N HIS A 206 -2.83 -1.46 -13.04
CA HIS A 206 -3.77 -1.80 -11.97
C HIS A 206 -4.37 -3.19 -12.28
N SER A 207 -4.45 -4.11 -11.31
CA SER A 207 -4.97 -5.46 -11.64
C SER A 207 -5.61 -6.20 -10.49
N ARG A 208 -6.80 -6.74 -10.76
CA ARG A 208 -7.65 -7.49 -9.84
C ARG A 208 -6.95 -8.51 -8.96
N HIS A 209 -5.96 -9.19 -9.51
CA HIS A 209 -5.27 -10.30 -8.84
C HIS A 209 -3.88 -9.92 -8.34
N GLY A 210 -3.42 -8.71 -8.61
CA GLY A 210 -2.10 -8.26 -8.18
C GLY A 210 -0.94 -8.80 -9.00
N SER A 211 -1.21 -9.51 -10.11
CA SER A 211 -0.23 -10.20 -10.96
C SER A 211 -0.72 -10.25 -12.41
N TRP A 212 -0.81 -9.09 -13.06
CA TRP A 212 -1.34 -8.98 -14.42
C TRP A 212 -0.49 -9.65 -15.50
N ASP A 213 0.80 -9.89 -15.22
CA ASP A 213 1.72 -10.61 -16.13
C ASP A 213 1.21 -12.02 -16.47
N LEU A 214 0.42 -12.63 -15.58
CA LEU A 214 -0.20 -13.94 -15.77
C LEU A 214 -1.28 -13.97 -16.86
N VAL A 215 -1.78 -12.81 -17.29
CA VAL A 215 -2.77 -12.68 -18.36
C VAL A 215 -2.10 -12.74 -19.75
N LEU A 216 -0.79 -12.53 -19.82
CA LEU A 216 -0.04 -12.60 -21.06
C LEU A 216 0.17 -14.05 -21.52
N SER A 217 0.37 -14.25 -22.82
CA SER A 217 0.83 -15.55 -23.33
C SER A 217 2.21 -15.88 -22.75
N PRO A 218 2.61 -17.16 -22.66
CA PRO A 218 3.93 -17.55 -22.15
C PRO A 218 5.09 -16.82 -22.83
N GLU A 219 5.01 -16.60 -24.14
CA GLU A 219 6.04 -15.92 -24.93
C GLU A 219 6.14 -14.44 -24.56
N ARG A 220 5.00 -13.74 -24.47
CA ARG A 220 4.92 -12.33 -24.08
C ARG A 220 5.35 -12.11 -22.63
N ARG A 221 4.93 -13.01 -21.74
CA ARG A 221 5.33 -12.99 -20.33
C ARG A 221 6.83 -13.19 -20.20
N ASN A 222 7.41 -14.11 -20.95
CA ASN A 222 8.87 -14.30 -20.97
C ASN A 222 9.58 -13.05 -21.49
N ALA A 223 9.13 -12.48 -22.61
CA ALA A 223 9.71 -11.24 -23.14
C ALA A 223 9.64 -10.07 -22.15
N LEU A 224 8.51 -9.92 -21.43
CA LEU A 224 8.35 -8.94 -20.35
C LEU A 224 9.37 -9.18 -19.22
N LEU A 225 9.34 -10.37 -18.62
CA LEU A 225 10.13 -10.67 -17.42
C LEU A 225 11.63 -10.77 -17.69
N SER A 226 12.05 -11.04 -18.93
CA SER A 226 13.45 -11.03 -19.33
C SER A 226 14.03 -9.63 -19.53
N LYS A 227 13.20 -8.60 -19.72
CA LYS A 227 13.65 -7.24 -20.07
C LYS A 227 13.36 -6.19 -19.00
N ALA A 228 12.16 -6.25 -18.40
CA ALA A 228 11.75 -5.32 -17.35
C ALA A 228 12.56 -5.51 -16.06
N ASP A 229 12.80 -4.43 -15.34
CA ASP A 229 13.40 -4.46 -14.00
C ASP A 229 12.31 -4.56 -12.93
N LEU A 230 11.22 -3.79 -13.08
CA LEU A 230 10.05 -3.89 -12.21
C LEU A 230 8.77 -4.11 -13.01
N VAL A 231 7.96 -5.06 -12.56
CA VAL A 231 6.59 -5.30 -13.05
C VAL A 231 5.63 -4.97 -11.92
N LEU A 232 4.97 -3.84 -12.02
CA LEU A 232 4.22 -3.21 -10.95
C LEU A 232 2.72 -3.54 -11.08
N SER A 233 2.10 -3.88 -9.97
CA SER A 233 0.66 -4.11 -9.85
C SER A 233 0.09 -3.49 -8.59
N ALA A 234 -1.23 -3.26 -8.58
CA ALA A 234 -1.96 -2.70 -7.44
C ALA A 234 -3.21 -3.53 -7.08
N THR A 235 -4.25 -2.89 -6.50
CA THR A 235 -5.64 -3.38 -6.37
C THR A 235 -5.92 -4.36 -5.24
N THR A 236 -5.03 -5.32 -5.01
CA THR A 236 -5.26 -6.29 -3.91
C THR A 236 -5.10 -5.63 -2.54
N HIS A 237 -4.54 -4.42 -2.54
CA HIS A 237 -4.13 -3.64 -1.38
C HIS A 237 -3.04 -4.31 -0.52
N ASN A 238 -2.55 -5.49 -0.91
CA ASN A 238 -1.49 -6.21 -0.20
C ASN A 238 -0.14 -5.88 -0.80
N PHE A 239 0.84 -5.58 0.05
CA PHE A 239 2.20 -5.46 -0.42
C PHE A 239 2.82 -6.84 -0.62
N ARG A 240 3.46 -7.05 -1.77
CA ARG A 240 4.31 -8.21 -2.01
C ARG A 240 5.34 -7.88 -3.08
N ALA A 241 6.59 -8.25 -2.84
CA ALA A 241 7.62 -8.33 -3.88
C ALA A 241 8.02 -9.79 -4.10
N TRP A 242 8.13 -10.21 -5.35
CA TRP A 242 8.54 -11.58 -5.69
C TRP A 242 9.16 -11.64 -7.09
N VAL A 243 9.89 -12.72 -7.33
CA VAL A 243 10.29 -13.13 -8.67
C VAL A 243 9.47 -14.37 -9.04
N PRO A 244 8.77 -14.39 -10.19
CA PRO A 244 8.00 -15.57 -10.58
C PRO A 244 8.83 -16.85 -10.70
N ASP A 245 8.20 -18.00 -10.43
CA ASP A 245 8.85 -19.30 -10.56
C ASP A 245 9.39 -19.51 -11.98
N GLY A 246 10.64 -19.95 -12.08
CA GLY A 246 11.35 -20.10 -13.35
C GLY A 246 12.04 -18.82 -13.87
N PHE A 247 11.86 -17.69 -13.21
CA PHE A 247 12.43 -16.38 -13.61
C PHE A 247 13.48 -15.84 -12.63
N SER A 248 13.99 -16.65 -11.71
CA SER A 248 14.99 -16.21 -10.71
C SER A 248 16.24 -15.57 -11.31
N GLY A 249 16.62 -15.98 -12.53
CA GLY A 249 17.75 -15.44 -13.29
C GLY A 249 17.45 -14.24 -14.18
N THR A 250 16.21 -13.74 -14.22
CA THR A 250 15.87 -12.53 -15.00
C THR A 250 15.97 -11.26 -14.14
N PRO A 251 16.05 -10.06 -14.73
CA PRO A 251 16.11 -8.82 -13.95
C PRO A 251 14.81 -8.53 -13.19
N ALA A 252 13.66 -8.93 -13.73
CA ALA A 252 12.35 -8.51 -13.23
C ALA A 252 12.06 -8.91 -11.78
N VAL A 253 11.61 -7.92 -11.01
CA VAL A 253 10.90 -8.11 -9.75
C VAL A 253 9.45 -7.67 -9.93
N CYS A 254 8.52 -8.59 -9.67
CA CYS A 254 7.10 -8.28 -9.62
C CYS A 254 6.78 -7.66 -8.25
N VAL A 255 6.05 -6.55 -8.25
CA VAL A 255 5.69 -5.82 -7.03
C VAL A 255 4.20 -5.52 -7.04
N ASN A 256 3.46 -6.05 -6.06
CA ASN A 256 2.17 -5.50 -5.67
C ASN A 256 2.43 -4.40 -4.64
N THR A 257 1.99 -3.19 -4.93
CA THR A 257 2.40 -1.98 -4.21
C THR A 257 1.72 -1.78 -2.87
N GLY A 258 0.76 -2.61 -2.47
CA GLY A 258 -0.06 -2.34 -1.29
C GLY A 258 -0.99 -1.14 -1.52
N ALA A 259 -1.36 -0.44 -0.45
CA ALA A 259 -2.23 0.72 -0.52
C ALA A 259 -1.83 1.81 0.50
N VAL A 260 -1.95 3.06 0.10
CA VAL A 260 -1.65 4.22 0.97
C VAL A 260 -2.67 4.31 2.10
N ASN A 261 -3.96 4.20 1.78
CA ASN A 261 -5.04 4.44 2.74
C ASN A 261 -5.90 3.22 3.05
N PHE A 262 -5.95 2.25 2.14
CA PHE A 262 -6.87 1.12 2.23
C PHE A 262 -6.13 -0.21 2.26
N PRO A 263 -5.22 -0.51 3.21
CA PRO A 263 -4.35 -1.68 3.14
C PRO A 263 -5.12 -3.01 3.11
N GLY A 264 -4.48 -4.02 2.54
CA GLY A 264 -4.99 -5.38 2.45
C GLY A 264 -4.74 -6.21 3.71
N TYR A 265 -5.00 -7.50 3.61
CA TYR A 265 -4.71 -8.44 4.68
C TYR A 265 -3.20 -8.49 4.94
N MET A 266 -2.84 -8.42 6.22
CA MET A 266 -1.45 -8.48 6.64
C MET A 266 -0.54 -7.48 5.91
N THR A 267 -1.00 -6.26 5.66
CA THR A 267 -0.21 -5.16 5.11
C THR A 267 -0.56 -3.90 5.91
N PRO A 268 0.39 -3.05 6.33
CA PRO A 268 0.05 -1.75 6.91
C PRO A 268 -0.27 -0.74 5.80
N ASN A 269 -0.86 0.41 6.13
CA ASN A 269 -0.85 1.56 5.22
C ASN A 269 0.58 1.88 4.79
N GLY A 270 0.83 2.02 3.49
CA GLY A 270 2.19 2.19 3.01
C GLY A 270 2.33 2.46 1.52
N TYR A 271 3.57 2.72 1.13
CA TYR A 271 3.99 2.94 -0.25
C TYR A 271 5.37 2.30 -0.48
N VAL A 272 5.77 2.12 -1.74
CA VAL A 272 7.07 1.53 -2.06
C VAL A 272 8.06 2.65 -2.38
N GLU A 273 9.27 2.56 -1.83
CA GLU A 273 10.44 3.31 -2.30
C GLU A 273 11.41 2.34 -2.97
N ILE A 274 11.98 2.78 -4.08
CA ILE A 274 12.97 2.05 -4.86
C ILE A 274 14.25 2.87 -4.88
N HIS A 275 15.35 2.22 -4.46
CA HIS A 275 16.69 2.77 -4.47
C HIS A 275 17.56 1.94 -5.40
N VAL A 276 18.13 2.56 -6.42
CA VAL A 276 19.13 1.96 -7.29
C VAL A 276 20.49 2.37 -6.77
N LEU A 277 21.36 1.40 -6.49
CA LEU A 277 22.72 1.63 -6.01
C LEU A 277 23.69 1.76 -7.19
N SER A 278 24.89 2.28 -6.92
CA SER A 278 25.91 2.50 -7.97
C SER A 278 26.39 1.22 -8.67
N ASP A 279 26.20 0.05 -8.07
CA ASP A 279 26.49 -1.26 -8.68
C ASP A 279 25.31 -1.82 -9.51
N GLY A 280 24.22 -1.05 -9.63
CA GLY A 280 23.00 -1.43 -10.32
C GLY A 280 22.06 -2.33 -9.50
N ALA A 281 22.37 -2.60 -8.23
CA ALA A 281 21.43 -3.31 -7.36
C ALA A 281 20.19 -2.45 -7.08
N ILE A 282 19.02 -3.08 -7.09
CA ILE A 282 17.74 -2.45 -6.75
C ILE A 282 17.35 -2.88 -5.34
N VAL A 283 17.15 -1.91 -4.45
CA VAL A 283 16.63 -2.10 -3.10
C VAL A 283 15.22 -1.54 -3.04
N GLY A 284 14.25 -2.37 -2.64
CA GLY A 284 12.87 -1.93 -2.43
C GLY A 284 12.50 -1.91 -0.96
N GLN A 285 11.78 -0.86 -0.53
CA GLN A 285 11.29 -0.65 0.82
C GLN A 285 9.78 -0.37 0.79
N TYR A 286 8.96 -1.16 1.48
CA TYR A 286 7.55 -0.83 1.69
C TYR A 286 7.37 -0.03 2.97
N ILE A 287 7.39 1.29 2.84
CA ILE A 287 7.38 2.25 3.94
C ILE A 287 6.01 2.24 4.64
N ASP A 288 6.01 1.87 5.92
CA ASP A 288 4.84 1.84 6.78
C ASP A 288 4.47 3.25 7.25
N LEU A 289 3.38 3.80 6.70
CA LEU A 289 2.85 5.14 6.96
C LEU A 289 2.17 5.28 8.31
N THR A 290 1.99 4.19 9.05
CA THR A 290 1.39 4.24 10.39
C THR A 290 2.41 4.64 11.46
N GLN A 291 3.69 4.62 11.08
CA GLN A 291 4.81 5.06 11.92
C GLN A 291 4.90 6.59 11.93
N THR A 292 5.48 7.15 12.98
CA THR A 292 5.68 8.61 13.09
C THR A 292 6.96 9.09 12.43
N SER A 293 7.79 8.17 11.95
CA SER A 293 9.06 8.46 11.29
C SER A 293 9.33 7.46 10.17
N ARG A 294 9.85 7.95 9.04
CA ARG A 294 10.39 7.12 7.96
C ARG A 294 11.59 6.33 8.45
N GLN A 295 11.59 5.01 8.27
CA GLN A 295 12.68 4.12 8.68
C GLN A 295 12.85 2.94 7.74
N LEU A 296 14.02 2.30 7.79
CA LEU A 296 14.28 1.06 7.06
C LEU A 296 13.30 -0.03 7.48
N GLN A 297 12.73 -0.67 6.46
CA GLN A 297 11.77 -1.75 6.57
C GLN A 297 12.50 -3.08 6.53
N ARG A 298 11.79 -4.15 6.91
CA ARG A 298 12.42 -5.43 7.28
C ARG A 298 11.54 -6.60 6.88
N GLY A 299 12.16 -7.77 6.71
CA GLY A 299 11.50 -9.02 6.37
C GLY A 299 10.78 -8.91 5.02
N ARG A 300 9.50 -9.27 4.98
CA ARG A 300 8.71 -9.20 3.75
C ARG A 300 8.52 -7.79 3.18
N PHE A 301 8.81 -6.72 3.94
CA PHE A 301 8.66 -5.33 3.54
C PHE A 301 9.94 -4.71 2.99
N ALA A 302 11.04 -5.47 2.90
CA ALA A 302 12.30 -5.02 2.33
C ALA A 302 12.97 -6.12 1.51
N TRP A 303 13.47 -5.76 0.34
CA TRP A 303 14.13 -6.69 -0.56
C TRP A 303 15.27 -6.03 -1.31
N ILE A 304 16.19 -6.85 -1.81
CA ILE A 304 17.27 -6.45 -2.69
C ILE A 304 17.34 -7.41 -3.88
N LYS A 305 17.51 -6.84 -5.07
CA LYS A 305 17.78 -7.53 -6.32
C LYS A 305 19.12 -7.02 -6.86
N PRO A 306 20.23 -7.76 -6.67
CA PRO A 306 21.49 -7.44 -7.34
C PRO A 306 21.33 -7.56 -8.86
N ARG A 307 22.07 -6.75 -9.62
CA ARG A 307 22.01 -6.69 -11.09
C ARG A 307 22.06 -8.08 -11.76
N ASP A 308 23.04 -8.89 -11.36
CA ASP A 308 23.25 -10.25 -11.89
C ASP A 308 22.89 -11.35 -10.86
N GLY A 309 22.06 -11.03 -9.87
CA GLY A 309 21.78 -11.89 -8.73
C GLY A 309 20.31 -12.25 -8.55
N THR A 310 20.03 -13.16 -7.62
CA THR A 310 18.66 -13.51 -7.23
C THR A 310 18.12 -12.48 -6.23
N MET A 311 16.83 -12.14 -6.34
CA MET A 311 16.15 -11.33 -5.33
C MET A 311 16.19 -12.05 -3.97
N ARG A 312 16.43 -11.30 -2.90
CA ARG A 312 16.33 -11.80 -1.52
C ARG A 312 15.63 -10.79 -0.63
N GLN A 313 14.86 -11.30 0.33
CA GLN A 313 14.33 -10.47 1.42
C GLN A 313 15.46 -10.06 2.35
N VAL A 314 15.30 -8.89 2.97
CA VAL A 314 16.25 -8.36 3.95
C VAL A 314 15.56 -8.33 5.30
N ASP A 315 15.95 -9.25 6.18
CA ASP A 315 15.44 -9.27 7.55
C ASP A 315 16.38 -8.52 8.48
N LEU A 316 15.81 -7.66 9.32
CA LEU A 316 16.57 -6.88 10.29
C LEU A 316 15.88 -6.85 11.68
N ARG A 317 14.75 -7.54 11.96
CA ARG A 317 14.14 -7.57 13.32
C ARG A 317 13.67 -8.98 13.72
N PRO A 318 13.99 -9.45 14.94
CA PRO A 318 13.45 -10.70 15.45
C PRO A 318 11.93 -10.59 15.67
N GLU A 319 11.25 -11.73 15.57
CA GLU A 319 9.84 -11.86 15.93
C GLU A 319 9.61 -11.42 17.38
N GLN A 320 8.59 -10.58 17.59
CA GLN A 320 8.26 -10.04 18.90
C GLN A 320 7.07 -10.80 19.50
N VAL A 321 7.32 -11.48 20.62
CA VAL A 321 6.25 -11.96 21.51
C VAL A 321 5.68 -10.74 22.25
N LEU A 322 4.38 -10.52 22.10
CA LEU A 322 3.65 -9.41 22.72
C LEU A 322 3.19 -9.75 24.14
N ALA A 323 2.73 -10.98 24.35
CA ALA A 323 2.23 -11.49 25.64
C ALA A 323 2.22 -13.02 25.66
N VAL A 324 1.91 -13.62 26.81
CA VAL A 324 1.64 -15.06 26.95
C VAL A 324 0.26 -15.23 27.60
N LEU A 325 -0.70 -15.79 26.87
CA LEU A 325 -2.06 -16.02 27.36
C LEU A 325 -2.18 -17.40 28.00
N ALA A 326 -2.83 -17.49 29.17
CA ALA A 326 -3.10 -18.77 29.82
C ALA A 326 -4.13 -19.60 29.03
N ASP A 327 -5.16 -18.94 28.53
CA ASP A 327 -6.26 -19.51 27.75
C ASP A 327 -6.45 -18.74 26.44
N SER A 328 -7.03 -19.40 25.45
CA SER A 328 -7.40 -18.74 24.19
C SER A 328 -8.56 -17.77 24.40
N VAL A 329 -8.58 -16.68 23.66
CA VAL A 329 -9.60 -15.62 23.75
C VAL A 329 -10.41 -15.62 22.46
N GLY A 330 -11.71 -15.92 22.55
CA GLY A 330 -12.59 -16.01 21.38
C GLY A 330 -13.03 -14.65 20.84
N VAL A 331 -13.55 -14.63 19.60
CA VAL A 331 -14.08 -13.41 18.94
C VAL A 331 -15.15 -12.71 19.77
N ALA A 332 -16.08 -13.48 20.37
CA ALA A 332 -17.19 -12.95 21.17
C ALA A 332 -16.73 -12.23 22.46
N GLU A 333 -15.57 -12.60 23.02
CA GLU A 333 -14.95 -11.89 24.15
C GLU A 333 -14.13 -10.70 23.64
N LEU A 334 -13.34 -10.91 22.58
CA LEU A 334 -12.37 -9.94 22.12
C LEU A 334 -13.00 -8.71 21.47
N GLN A 335 -14.05 -8.88 20.64
CA GLN A 335 -14.70 -7.76 19.95
C GLN A 335 -15.23 -6.68 20.89
N PRO A 336 -16.12 -6.98 21.86
CA PRO A 336 -16.61 -5.95 22.78
C PRO A 336 -15.47 -5.36 23.62
N ALA A 337 -14.45 -6.15 24.00
CA ALA A 337 -13.31 -5.65 24.76
C ALA A 337 -12.49 -4.62 23.96
N LEU A 338 -12.23 -4.88 22.68
CA LEU A 338 -11.48 -3.95 21.82
C LEU A 338 -12.30 -2.72 21.43
N SER A 339 -13.60 -2.85 21.20
CA SER A 339 -14.48 -1.69 20.96
C SER A 339 -14.55 -0.77 22.18
N SER A 340 -14.72 -1.33 23.39
CA SER A 340 -14.67 -0.56 24.64
C SER A 340 -13.30 0.11 24.86
N LEU A 341 -12.21 -0.60 24.56
CA LEU A 341 -10.86 -0.03 24.64
C LEU A 341 -10.68 1.12 23.64
N LEU A 342 -11.16 0.98 22.41
CA LEU A 342 -11.13 2.05 21.42
C LEU A 342 -11.91 3.27 21.92
N GLN A 343 -13.10 3.04 22.48
CA GLN A 343 -13.92 4.10 23.05
C GLN A 343 -13.18 4.85 24.16
N GLU A 344 -12.55 4.12 25.08
CA GLU A 344 -11.75 4.69 26.17
C GLU A 344 -10.56 5.50 25.64
N LEU A 345 -9.78 4.95 24.71
CA LEU A 345 -8.57 5.60 24.18
C LEU A 345 -8.87 6.86 23.38
N THR A 346 -10.05 6.95 22.76
CA THR A 346 -10.45 8.09 21.92
C THR A 346 -11.38 9.07 22.63
N GLY A 347 -12.04 8.63 23.71
CA GLY A 347 -13.15 9.36 24.33
C GLY A 347 -14.36 9.49 23.40
N ALA A 348 -14.55 8.54 22.49
CA ALA A 348 -15.68 8.53 21.57
C ALA A 348 -16.99 8.17 22.29
N ASP A 349 -18.11 8.67 21.77
CA ASP A 349 -19.45 8.32 22.26
C ASP A 349 -19.86 6.93 21.75
N LEU A 350 -19.46 6.61 20.52
CA LEU A 350 -19.64 5.30 19.89
C LEU A 350 -18.29 4.79 19.39
N ALA A 351 -18.03 3.49 19.55
CA ALA A 351 -16.86 2.86 18.96
C ALA A 351 -17.19 1.47 18.41
N GLN A 352 -16.70 1.16 17.22
CA GLN A 352 -16.79 -0.19 16.66
C GLN A 352 -15.44 -0.64 16.09
N VAL A 353 -15.06 -1.84 16.50
CA VAL A 353 -13.99 -2.63 15.89
C VAL A 353 -14.57 -3.97 15.44
N ARG A 354 -14.17 -4.46 14.27
CA ARG A 354 -14.65 -5.74 13.73
C ARG A 354 -13.58 -6.81 13.86
N VAL A 355 -13.80 -7.76 14.77
CA VAL A 355 -12.85 -8.85 15.01
C VAL A 355 -13.22 -10.06 14.15
N ARG A 356 -12.24 -10.57 13.42
CA ARG A 356 -12.37 -11.77 12.57
C ARG A 356 -11.94 -13.03 13.31
N ASN A 357 -10.85 -12.99 14.06
CA ASN A 357 -10.29 -14.14 14.76
C ASN A 357 -10.01 -13.84 16.24
N GLY A 358 -10.04 -14.88 17.06
CA GLY A 358 -9.59 -14.81 18.45
C GLY A 358 -8.07 -14.87 18.57
N LEU A 359 -7.57 -14.85 19.80
CA LEU A 359 -6.16 -15.05 20.13
C LEU A 359 -5.92 -16.46 20.70
N PRO A 360 -4.82 -17.15 20.33
CA PRO A 360 -4.50 -18.46 20.84
C PRO A 360 -4.02 -18.41 22.30
N ALA A 361 -4.08 -19.54 23.00
CA ALA A 361 -3.34 -19.72 24.26
C ALA A 361 -1.84 -19.84 23.98
N GLY A 362 -1.01 -19.43 24.95
CA GLY A 362 0.45 -19.42 24.84
C GLY A 362 1.01 -18.08 24.36
N PRO A 363 2.25 -18.06 23.83
CA PRO A 363 2.86 -16.85 23.30
C PRO A 363 2.03 -16.25 22.16
N VAL A 364 1.68 -14.98 22.27
CA VAL A 364 0.99 -14.20 21.25
C VAL A 364 2.00 -13.31 20.55
N THR A 365 2.14 -13.45 19.24
CA THR A 365 3.08 -12.66 18.44
C THR A 365 2.38 -11.47 17.77
N LEU A 366 3.15 -10.60 17.12
CA LEU A 366 2.58 -9.51 16.30
C LEU A 366 1.71 -10.06 15.15
N GLU A 367 2.08 -11.20 14.57
CA GLU A 367 1.28 -11.84 13.52
C GLU A 367 -0.06 -12.35 14.08
N ASP A 368 -0.08 -12.97 15.26
CA ASP A 368 -1.33 -13.36 15.92
C ASP A 368 -2.25 -12.15 16.15
N ALA A 369 -1.68 -11.04 16.60
CA ALA A 369 -2.42 -9.78 16.78
C ALA A 369 -2.95 -9.20 15.45
N TRP A 370 -2.23 -9.36 14.33
CA TRP A 370 -2.72 -8.94 13.01
C TRP A 370 -3.87 -9.82 12.53
N ARG A 371 -3.77 -11.14 12.78
CA ARG A 371 -4.80 -12.11 12.38
C ARG A 371 -6.13 -11.90 13.08
N VAL A 372 -6.18 -11.19 14.22
CA VAL A 372 -7.42 -10.78 14.88
C VAL A 372 -8.37 -10.06 13.91
N PHE A 373 -7.84 -9.33 12.93
CA PHE A 373 -8.61 -8.53 11.98
C PHE A 373 -8.53 -9.08 10.56
N ASP A 374 -9.49 -8.67 9.71
CA ASP A 374 -9.46 -9.01 8.28
C ASP A 374 -8.40 -8.21 7.50
N LYS A 375 -8.10 -7.00 7.98
CA LYS A 375 -7.08 -6.08 7.47
C LYS A 375 -6.54 -5.34 8.70
N ASN A 376 -5.33 -4.79 8.67
CA ASN A 376 -4.83 -3.99 9.78
C ASN A 376 -5.04 -2.50 9.46
N ARG A 377 -6.23 -1.98 9.78
CA ARG A 377 -6.68 -0.66 9.36
C ARG A 377 -6.33 0.39 10.41
N ASN A 378 -6.23 1.63 9.95
CA ASN A 378 -6.25 2.79 10.83
C ASN A 378 -7.65 3.00 11.41
N LEU A 379 -7.68 3.51 12.63
CA LEU A 379 -8.88 3.90 13.36
C LEU A 379 -8.94 5.43 13.36
N ARG A 380 -10.16 5.95 13.20
CA ARG A 380 -10.46 7.38 13.07
C ARG A 380 -11.65 7.74 13.93
N VAL A 381 -11.67 9.00 14.37
CA VAL A 381 -12.82 9.59 15.04
C VAL A 381 -13.46 10.58 14.09
N VAL A 382 -14.76 10.42 13.84
CA VAL A 382 -15.57 11.33 13.03
C VAL A 382 -16.63 11.99 13.90
N ARG A 383 -16.84 13.29 13.71
CA ARG A 383 -17.88 14.07 14.39
C ARG A 383 -19.17 14.01 13.60
N VAL A 384 -20.16 13.30 14.12
CA VAL A 384 -21.47 13.09 13.49
C VAL A 384 -22.49 14.04 14.12
N PRO A 385 -23.16 14.91 13.34
CA PRO A 385 -24.21 15.79 13.85
C PRO A 385 -25.31 15.03 14.59
N GLU A 386 -25.87 15.64 15.65
CA GLU A 386 -26.91 15.03 16.50
C GLU A 386 -28.07 14.40 15.69
N ASP A 387 -28.56 15.11 14.67
CA ASP A 387 -29.68 14.66 13.82
C ASP A 387 -29.36 13.42 12.95
N ARG A 388 -28.10 12.96 12.95
CA ARG A 388 -27.61 11.81 12.17
C ARG A 388 -27.11 10.66 13.04
N VAL A 389 -26.99 10.84 14.36
CA VAL A 389 -26.39 9.85 15.27
C VAL A 389 -27.14 8.53 15.24
N ASP A 390 -28.47 8.54 15.32
CA ASP A 390 -29.28 7.31 15.33
C ASP A 390 -29.10 6.49 14.04
N ALA A 391 -29.07 7.14 12.89
CA ALA A 391 -28.85 6.47 11.61
C ALA A 391 -27.44 5.87 11.50
N VAL A 392 -26.43 6.56 12.07
CA VAL A 392 -25.06 6.04 12.15
C VAL A 392 -24.98 4.85 13.12
N ALA A 393 -25.61 4.93 14.29
CA ALA A 393 -25.65 3.86 15.27
C ALA A 393 -26.34 2.61 14.68
N GLU A 394 -27.50 2.76 14.04
CA GLU A 394 -28.22 1.69 13.36
C GLU A 394 -27.34 1.02 12.29
N ARG A 395 -26.68 1.82 11.43
CA ARG A 395 -25.77 1.31 10.38
C ARG A 395 -24.58 0.54 10.95
N LEU A 396 -24.07 0.97 12.09
CA LEU A 396 -22.97 0.30 12.79
C LEU A 396 -23.45 -0.85 13.67
N GLU A 397 -24.76 -1.12 13.76
CA GLU A 397 -25.32 -2.12 14.67
C GLU A 397 -24.92 -1.85 16.15
N LEU A 398 -24.90 -0.57 16.53
CA LEU A 398 -24.62 -0.09 17.89
C LEU A 398 -25.90 0.41 18.55
N ASP A 399 -25.93 0.35 19.89
CA ASP A 399 -27.01 0.95 20.66
C ASP A 399 -27.01 2.48 20.46
N PRO A 400 -28.18 3.13 20.35
CA PRO A 400 -28.27 4.58 20.31
C PRO A 400 -27.64 5.22 21.55
N VAL A 401 -26.98 6.36 21.36
CA VAL A 401 -26.34 7.11 22.44
C VAL A 401 -27.03 8.46 22.60
N ASN A 402 -27.33 8.83 23.85
CA ASN A 402 -27.73 10.19 24.17
C ASN A 402 -26.47 11.04 24.29
N ILE A 403 -26.32 12.01 23.39
CA ILE A 403 -25.19 12.96 23.44
C ILE A 403 -25.62 14.27 24.11
N ASP A 404 -24.69 14.89 24.83
CA ASP A 404 -24.85 16.23 25.39
C ASP A 404 -24.02 17.21 24.55
N GLY A 405 -24.52 17.53 23.35
CA GLY A 405 -23.80 18.39 22.41
C GLY A 405 -24.32 18.34 20.97
N ALA A 406 -23.71 19.16 20.10
CA ALA A 406 -24.10 19.27 18.70
C ALA A 406 -23.64 18.08 17.82
N TYR A 407 -22.75 17.24 18.33
CA TYR A 407 -22.20 16.11 17.60
C TYR A 407 -21.84 14.95 18.53
N ALA A 408 -21.98 13.73 18.02
CA ALA A 408 -21.37 12.52 18.58
C ALA A 408 -19.99 12.31 17.99
N ARG A 409 -19.06 11.82 18.78
CA ARG A 409 -17.75 11.32 18.35
C ARG A 409 -17.86 9.83 18.09
N VAL A 410 -17.61 9.41 16.86
CA VAL A 410 -17.74 8.00 16.43
C VAL A 410 -16.37 7.48 16.02
N ALA A 411 -15.84 6.49 16.75
CA ALA A 411 -14.55 5.87 16.48
C ALA A 411 -14.72 4.54 15.71
N VAL A 412 -14.24 4.50 14.47
CA VAL A 412 -14.33 3.30 13.60
C VAL A 412 -13.10 3.16 12.71
N ASP A 413 -13.00 2.05 11.97
CA ASP A 413 -11.96 1.89 10.96
C ASP A 413 -12.08 2.89 9.79
N GLN A 414 -10.97 3.15 9.10
CA GLN A 414 -10.88 4.13 8.01
C GLN A 414 -11.89 3.87 6.86
N PRO A 415 -12.02 2.65 6.30
CA PRO A 415 -13.09 2.34 5.35
C PRO A 415 -14.50 2.65 5.86
N ALA A 416 -14.81 2.29 7.12
CA ALA A 416 -16.10 2.61 7.73
C ALA A 416 -16.29 4.14 7.83
N THR A 417 -15.24 4.87 8.18
CA THR A 417 -15.23 6.33 8.25
C THR A 417 -15.60 6.98 6.91
N ALA A 418 -14.97 6.58 5.81
CA ALA A 418 -15.31 7.09 4.48
C ALA A 418 -16.77 6.77 4.10
N GLY A 419 -17.25 5.57 4.45
CA GLY A 419 -18.65 5.17 4.27
C GLY A 419 -19.63 5.98 5.12
N LEU A 420 -19.27 6.33 6.35
CA LEU A 420 -20.07 7.20 7.23
C LEU A 420 -20.13 8.61 6.66
N ILE A 421 -18.98 9.18 6.23
CA ILE A 421 -18.92 10.51 5.63
C ILE A 421 -19.87 10.62 4.44
N ALA A 422 -19.75 9.67 3.50
CA ALA A 422 -20.59 9.64 2.31
C ALA A 422 -22.09 9.44 2.64
N SER A 423 -22.42 8.51 3.54
CA SER A 423 -23.83 8.17 3.84
C SER A 423 -24.53 9.18 4.76
N ALA A 424 -23.80 9.83 5.66
CA ALA A 424 -24.33 10.88 6.52
C ALA A 424 -24.35 12.26 5.83
N GLY A 425 -23.75 12.38 4.64
CA GLY A 425 -23.67 13.66 3.91
C GLY A 425 -22.82 14.70 4.62
N ILE A 426 -21.79 14.25 5.36
CA ILE A 426 -20.79 15.10 6.01
C ILE A 426 -19.50 15.11 5.17
N THR A 427 -18.53 15.94 5.56
CA THR A 427 -17.26 16.12 4.83
C THR A 427 -16.08 15.65 5.68
N TYR A 428 -14.88 15.55 5.09
CA TYR A 428 -13.66 15.24 5.83
C TYR A 428 -13.30 16.28 6.91
N GLU A 429 -13.89 17.47 6.90
CA GLU A 429 -13.75 18.45 7.99
C GLU A 429 -14.29 17.93 9.34
N THR A 430 -15.19 16.95 9.29
CA THR A 430 -15.70 16.29 10.50
C THR A 430 -14.73 15.28 11.11
N LEU A 431 -13.70 14.85 10.38
CA LEU A 431 -12.64 14.02 10.93
C LEU A 431 -11.89 14.79 12.00
N GLU A 432 -11.60 14.12 13.12
CA GLU A 432 -10.69 14.69 14.08
C GLU A 432 -9.27 14.70 13.50
N PRO A 433 -8.59 15.86 13.52
CA PRO A 433 -7.29 15.99 12.91
C PRO A 433 -6.27 15.12 13.67
N GLN A 434 -5.43 14.43 12.91
CA GLN A 434 -4.28 13.72 13.42
C GLN A 434 -2.99 14.37 12.90
N ALA A 435 -2.11 14.78 13.81
CA ALA A 435 -0.83 15.37 13.43
C ALA A 435 0.13 14.31 12.85
N ILE A 436 1.01 14.73 11.95
CA ILE A 436 1.96 13.85 11.25
C ILE A 436 2.89 13.08 12.20
N ASP A 437 3.21 13.66 13.35
CA ASP A 437 4.08 13.13 14.39
C ASP A 437 3.33 12.33 15.48
N GLN A 438 1.99 12.30 15.43
CA GLN A 438 1.18 11.51 16.35
C GLN A 438 0.99 10.08 15.82
N PRO A 439 1.29 9.02 16.59
CA PRO A 439 1.14 7.65 16.11
C PRO A 439 -0.30 7.36 15.69
N GLY A 440 -0.47 6.74 14.51
CA GLY A 440 -1.76 6.18 14.08
C GLY A 440 -2.28 5.21 15.13
N LEU A 441 -3.56 5.28 15.48
CA LEU A 441 -4.19 4.18 16.21
C LEU A 441 -4.64 3.14 15.20
N ARG A 442 -3.95 1.99 15.15
CA ARG A 442 -4.35 0.85 14.31
C ARG A 442 -5.13 -0.17 15.11
N GLU A 443 -5.87 -1.00 14.39
CA GLU A 443 -6.50 -2.19 14.96
C GLU A 443 -5.49 -3.09 15.71
N VAL A 444 -4.30 -3.35 15.16
CA VAL A 444 -3.27 -4.11 15.89
C VAL A 444 -2.81 -3.42 17.18
N ASP A 445 -2.74 -2.08 17.20
CA ASP A 445 -2.29 -1.36 18.39
C ASP A 445 -3.32 -1.44 19.51
N LEU A 446 -4.62 -1.59 19.20
CA LEU A 446 -5.64 -1.95 20.18
C LEU A 446 -5.38 -3.32 20.81
N VAL A 447 -5.03 -4.33 20.02
CA VAL A 447 -4.70 -5.66 20.56
C VAL A 447 -3.48 -5.60 21.47
N ARG A 448 -2.44 -4.87 21.03
CA ARG A 448 -1.22 -4.69 21.83
C ARG A 448 -1.50 -3.99 23.16
N GLU A 449 -2.31 -2.93 23.13
CA GLU A 449 -2.70 -2.20 24.32
C GLU A 449 -3.59 -3.05 25.24
N TRP A 450 -4.54 -3.79 24.67
CA TRP A 450 -5.38 -4.72 25.42
C TRP A 450 -4.54 -5.82 26.11
N LEU A 451 -3.60 -6.42 25.39
CA LEU A 451 -2.67 -7.41 25.93
C LEU A 451 -1.78 -6.84 27.04
N ARG A 452 -1.40 -5.56 26.96
CA ARG A 452 -0.59 -4.88 27.99
C ARG A 452 -1.36 -4.62 29.28
N ARG A 453 -2.69 -4.47 29.19
CA ARG A 453 -3.57 -4.19 30.34
C ARG A 453 -4.05 -5.44 31.07
N ARG A 454 -3.93 -6.62 30.44
CA ARG A 454 -4.27 -7.92 31.00
C ARG A 454 -3.06 -8.53 31.70
#